data_AF-A0A1V3WKH3-F1
#
_entry.id   AF-A0A1V3WKH3-F1
#
_cell.length_a   1.000
_cell.length_b   1.000
_cell.length_c   1.000
_cell.angle_alpha   90.00
_cell.angle_beta   90.00
_cell.angle_gamma   90.00
#
_symmetry.space_group_name_H-M   'P 1'
#
loop_
_entity.id
_entity.type
_entity.pdbx_description
1 polymer ?
#
loop_
_entity_poly.entity_id
_entity_poly.type
_entity_poly.pdbx_seq_one_letter_code
_entity_poly.pdbx_strand_id
1 'polypeptide(L)'
;MRHLLDRYGSLIDEVLALAADDPGLLSPIREAPGYLRVEALYAVTAEAALHLEDILARRMRISIEYPHRGVDCAREVADIIAPVLGWTAEDIGREVANYKARVEAEVLSQAQPDDVSADMLRASAPEARAEILEPVPLN
;
A
#
# COMPACT_ATOMS: atom_id res chain seq x y z
N MET A 1 -14.08 -2.95 15.52
CA MET A 1 -15.06 -3.98 15.09
C MET A 1 -15.87 -3.55 13.86
N ARG A 2 -16.76 -2.55 13.92
CA ARG A 2 -17.59 -2.14 12.76
C ARG A 2 -16.76 -1.87 11.49
N HIS A 3 -15.71 -1.05 11.57
CA HIS A 3 -14.84 -0.78 10.42
C HIS A 3 -14.15 -2.01 9.82
N LEU A 4 -13.84 -3.04 10.61
CA LEU A 4 -13.28 -4.30 10.09
C LEU A 4 -14.35 -5.13 9.39
N LEU A 5 -15.55 -5.21 9.99
CA LEU A 5 -16.69 -5.91 9.42
C LEU A 5 -17.14 -5.27 8.10
N ASP A 6 -17.15 -3.94 8.03
CA ASP A 6 -17.52 -3.20 6.82
C ASP A 6 -16.54 -3.43 5.65
N ARG A 7 -15.28 -3.80 5.94
CA ARG A 7 -14.22 -4.03 4.94
C ARG A 7 -14.04 -5.49 4.57
N TYR A 8 -13.98 -6.37 5.56
CA TYR A 8 -13.67 -7.78 5.38
C TYR A 8 -14.91 -8.68 5.43
N GLY A 9 -16.05 -8.17 5.92
CA GLY A 9 -17.28 -8.94 6.02
C GLY A 9 -17.07 -10.24 6.80
N SER A 10 -17.43 -11.36 6.19
CA SER A 10 -17.27 -12.69 6.77
C SER A 10 -15.81 -13.13 6.96
N LEU A 11 -14.84 -12.43 6.36
CA LEU A 11 -13.41 -12.75 6.46
C LEU A 11 -12.77 -12.16 7.73
N ILE A 12 -13.51 -11.43 8.57
CA ILE A 12 -12.96 -10.77 9.76
C ILE A 12 -12.23 -11.73 10.69
N ASP A 13 -12.75 -12.94 10.90
CA ASP A 13 -12.14 -13.92 11.78
C ASP A 13 -10.82 -14.45 11.19
N GLU A 14 -10.76 -14.60 9.86
CA GLU A 14 -9.55 -15.01 9.13
C GLU A 14 -8.45 -13.94 9.25
N VAL A 15 -8.83 -12.67 9.08
CA VAL A 15 -7.91 -11.53 9.27
C VAL A 15 -7.36 -11.51 10.70
N LEU A 16 -8.24 -11.59 11.70
CA LEU A 16 -7.83 -11.52 13.11
C LEU A 16 -7.01 -12.73 13.56
N ALA A 17 -7.23 -13.91 12.95
CA ALA A 17 -6.47 -15.12 13.25
C ALA A 17 -4.97 -14.97 12.95
N LEU A 18 -4.58 -14.11 12.00
CA LEU A 18 -3.17 -13.84 11.71
C LEU A 18 -2.42 -13.18 12.89
N ALA A 19 -3.12 -12.61 13.87
CA ALA A 19 -2.52 -12.01 15.06
C ALA A 19 -2.42 -12.98 16.26
N ALA A 20 -2.70 -14.27 16.07
CA ALA A 20 -2.70 -15.24 17.17
C ALA A 20 -1.34 -15.34 17.90
N ASP A 21 -0.24 -15.34 17.14
CA ASP A 21 1.13 -15.46 17.67
C ASP A 21 1.79 -14.09 17.95
N ASP A 22 1.23 -13.01 17.43
CA ASP A 22 1.68 -11.63 17.69
C ASP A 22 0.48 -10.70 17.92
N PRO A 23 0.02 -10.55 19.19
CA PRO A 23 -1.06 -9.64 19.54
C PRO A 23 -0.75 -8.17 19.21
N GLY A 24 0.53 -7.81 19.01
CA GLY A 24 0.93 -6.48 18.56
C GLY A 24 0.37 -6.12 17.19
N LEU A 25 0.05 -7.10 16.35
CA LEU A 25 -0.60 -6.90 15.05
C LEU A 25 -2.03 -6.39 15.16
N LEU A 26 -2.67 -6.50 16.34
CA LEU A 26 -3.97 -5.90 16.61
C LEU A 26 -3.87 -4.41 16.99
N SER A 27 -2.66 -3.86 17.06
CA SER A 27 -2.47 -2.43 17.27
C SER A 27 -2.74 -1.65 15.97
N PRO A 28 -3.25 -0.41 16.06
CA PRO A 28 -3.40 0.44 14.89
C PRO A 28 -2.05 0.79 14.25
N ILE A 29 -2.07 1.06 12.94
CA ILE A 29 -0.98 1.74 12.26
C ILE A 29 -0.90 3.18 12.79
N ARG A 30 0.31 3.66 13.11
CA ARG A 30 0.49 4.90 13.88
C ARG A 30 -0.17 6.11 13.22
N GLU A 31 0.10 6.31 11.94
CA GLU A 31 -0.42 7.47 11.17
C GLU A 31 -1.74 7.15 10.46
N ALA A 32 -2.22 5.91 10.55
CA ALA A 32 -3.49 5.47 9.97
C ALA A 32 -4.33 4.65 10.97
N PRO A 33 -4.76 5.26 12.10
CA PRO A 33 -5.34 4.52 13.24
C PRO A 33 -6.67 3.80 12.98
N GLY A 34 -7.32 4.06 11.83
CA GLY A 34 -8.49 3.27 11.37
C GLY A 34 -8.13 1.89 10.81
N TYR A 35 -6.84 1.61 10.63
CA TYR A 35 -6.29 0.38 10.09
C TYR A 35 -5.42 -0.31 11.14
N LEU A 36 -5.62 -1.61 11.30
CA LEU A 36 -4.76 -2.46 12.13
C LEU A 36 -3.56 -2.95 11.34
N ARG A 37 -2.47 -3.24 12.04
CA ARG A 37 -1.25 -3.80 11.44
C ARG A 37 -1.49 -5.16 10.79
N VAL A 38 -2.37 -5.99 11.37
CA VAL A 38 -2.75 -7.31 10.84
C VAL A 38 -3.36 -7.24 9.44
N GLU A 39 -3.97 -6.11 9.07
CA GLU A 39 -4.58 -5.92 7.75
C GLU A 39 -3.53 -5.83 6.63
N ALA A 40 -2.38 -5.20 6.92
CA ALA A 40 -1.25 -5.18 6.00
C ALA A 40 -0.69 -6.59 5.78
N LEU A 41 -0.66 -7.40 6.84
CA LEU A 41 -0.25 -8.80 6.76
C LEU A 41 -1.23 -9.62 5.92
N TYR A 42 -2.54 -9.44 6.15
CA TYR A 42 -3.58 -10.11 5.37
C TYR A 42 -3.49 -9.77 3.88
N ALA A 43 -3.20 -8.51 3.54
CA ALA A 43 -3.07 -8.07 2.16
C ALA A 43 -2.00 -8.88 1.39
N VAL A 44 -0.87 -9.21 2.03
CA VAL A 44 0.23 -9.94 1.39
C VAL A 44 0.09 -11.46 1.47
N THR A 45 -0.62 -12.00 2.47
CA THR A 45 -0.79 -13.45 2.65
C THR A 45 -2.02 -14.02 1.94
N ALA A 46 -3.09 -13.24 1.82
CA ALA A 46 -4.38 -13.70 1.32
C ALA A 46 -4.89 -12.89 0.11
N GLU A 47 -4.45 -11.64 -0.07
CA GLU A 47 -4.95 -10.76 -1.12
C GLU A 47 -3.96 -10.48 -2.26
N ALA A 48 -2.87 -11.24 -2.32
CA ALA A 48 -1.85 -11.18 -3.36
C ALA A 48 -1.22 -9.78 -3.56
N ALA A 49 -1.17 -8.96 -2.51
CA ALA A 49 -0.42 -7.72 -2.55
C ALA A 49 1.09 -8.02 -2.56
N LEU A 50 1.83 -7.41 -3.48
CA LEU A 50 3.26 -7.63 -3.64
C LEU A 50 4.11 -6.36 -3.48
N HIS A 51 3.46 -5.18 -3.50
CA HIS A 51 4.12 -3.88 -3.38
C HIS A 51 3.35 -2.97 -2.40
N LEU A 52 4.03 -1.96 -1.86
CA LEU A 52 3.37 -1.00 -0.95
C LEU A 52 2.17 -0.30 -1.58
N GLU A 53 2.20 -0.05 -2.89
CA GLU A 53 1.07 0.54 -3.61
C GLU A 53 -0.19 -0.35 -3.57
N ASP A 54 -0.04 -1.67 -3.71
CA ASP A 54 -1.18 -2.59 -3.64
C ASP A 54 -1.88 -2.49 -2.29
N ILE A 55 -1.07 -2.36 -1.25
CA ILE A 55 -1.53 -2.31 0.13
C ILE A 55 -2.17 -0.95 0.41
N LEU A 56 -1.40 0.14 0.31
CA LEU A 56 -1.83 1.46 0.76
C LEU A 56 -2.91 2.07 -0.14
N ALA A 57 -2.90 1.76 -1.44
CA ALA A 57 -3.84 2.35 -2.40
C ALA A 57 -5.05 1.48 -2.69
N ARG A 58 -4.92 0.14 -2.67
CA ARG A 58 -5.99 -0.77 -3.17
C ARG A 58 -6.61 -1.62 -2.06
N ARG A 59 -5.80 -2.26 -1.21
CA ARG A 59 -6.31 -3.12 -0.11
C ARG A 59 -6.72 -2.33 1.11
N MET A 60 -5.94 -1.32 1.47
CA MET A 60 -6.11 -0.55 2.68
C MET A 60 -6.61 0.88 2.45
N ARG A 61 -6.97 1.34 1.25
CA ARG A 61 -7.58 2.68 0.99
C ARG A 61 -6.97 3.92 1.70
N ILE A 62 -5.82 3.80 2.37
CA ILE A 62 -5.19 4.84 3.20
C ILE A 62 -4.82 6.04 2.31
N SER A 63 -4.45 5.76 1.06
CA SER A 63 -4.18 6.79 0.05
C SER A 63 -5.35 7.76 -0.20
N ILE A 64 -6.58 7.33 0.08
CA ILE A 64 -7.82 8.09 -0.13
C ILE A 64 -8.33 8.67 1.20
N GLU A 65 -8.28 7.87 2.26
CA GLU A 65 -8.91 8.22 3.55
C GLU A 65 -8.06 9.16 4.41
N TYR A 66 -6.75 9.24 4.18
CA TYR A 66 -5.83 10.06 4.97
C TYR A 66 -5.20 11.17 4.13
N PRO A 67 -5.06 12.42 4.66
CA PRO A 67 -4.47 13.54 3.92
C PRO A 67 -3.03 13.30 3.45
N HIS A 68 -2.23 12.55 4.23
CA HIS A 68 -0.85 12.19 3.87
C HIS A 68 -0.79 11.05 2.84
N ARG A 69 -1.93 10.53 2.38
CA ARG A 69 -2.06 9.50 1.35
C ARG A 69 -1.21 8.26 1.60
N GLY A 70 -0.96 7.89 2.87
CA GLY A 70 -0.13 6.75 3.25
C GLY A 70 1.38 7.01 3.33
N VAL A 71 1.88 8.20 2.95
CA VAL A 71 3.32 8.52 2.98
C VAL A 71 3.93 8.35 4.38
N ASP A 72 3.21 8.81 5.41
CA ASP A 72 3.71 8.84 6.78
C ASP A 72 3.70 7.46 7.46
N CYS A 73 2.88 6.51 6.97
CA CYS A 73 2.87 5.12 7.45
C CYS A 73 3.56 4.12 6.52
N ALA A 74 3.99 4.52 5.33
CA ALA A 74 4.54 3.61 4.31
C ALA A 74 5.69 2.75 4.85
N ARG A 75 6.59 3.34 5.65
CA ARG A 75 7.70 2.63 6.25
C ARG A 75 7.25 1.59 7.28
N GLU A 76 6.32 1.96 8.16
CA GLU A 76 5.77 1.03 9.15
C GLU A 76 5.10 -0.17 8.48
N VAL A 77 4.29 0.07 7.44
CA VAL A 77 3.63 -1.00 6.68
C VAL A 77 4.66 -1.89 5.99
N ALA A 78 5.71 -1.31 5.40
CA ALA A 78 6.79 -2.07 4.77
C ALA A 78 7.53 -2.97 5.76
N ASP A 79 7.86 -2.46 6.95
CA ASP A 79 8.56 -3.22 7.98
C ASP A 79 7.70 -4.41 8.49
N ILE A 80 6.36 -4.28 8.51
CA ILE A 80 5.43 -5.35 8.90
C ILE A 80 5.40 -6.49 7.88
N ILE A 81 5.33 -6.15 6.59
CA ILE A 81 5.15 -7.16 5.52
C ILE A 81 6.48 -7.74 5.02
N ALA A 82 7.59 -7.05 5.25
CA ALA A 82 8.90 -7.44 4.73
C ALA A 82 9.31 -8.89 5.06
N PRO A 83 9.09 -9.41 6.28
CA PRO A 83 9.40 -10.81 6.59
C PRO A 83 8.61 -11.82 5.74
N VAL A 84 7.39 -11.48 5.34
CA VAL A 84 6.54 -12.37 4.52
C VAL A 84 6.96 -12.35 3.05
N LEU A 85 7.28 -11.17 2.53
CA LEU A 85 7.71 -11.00 1.13
C LEU A 85 9.21 -11.27 0.92
N GLY A 86 9.96 -11.54 1.99
CA GLY A 86 11.41 -11.74 1.93
C GLY A 86 12.19 -10.47 1.61
N TRP A 87 11.63 -9.29 1.90
CA TRP A 87 12.26 -8.02 1.60
C TRP A 87 13.45 -7.73 2.51
N THR A 88 14.56 -7.33 1.90
CA THR A 88 15.71 -6.76 2.59
C THR A 88 15.45 -5.31 3.01
N ALA A 89 16.36 -4.74 3.80
CA ALA A 89 16.31 -3.31 4.14
C ALA A 89 16.39 -2.41 2.89
N GLU A 90 17.09 -2.86 1.84
CA GLU A 90 17.17 -2.18 0.56
C GLU A 90 15.84 -2.23 -0.20
N ASP A 91 15.18 -3.40 -0.22
CA ASP A 91 13.85 -3.55 -0.82
C ASP A 91 12.82 -2.66 -0.14
N ILE A 92 12.82 -2.62 1.20
CA ILE A 92 11.96 -1.71 1.97
C ILE A 92 12.23 -0.25 1.58
N GLY A 93 13.50 0.14 1.49
CA GLY A 93 13.90 1.49 1.10
C GLY A 93 13.39 1.86 -0.30
N ARG A 94 13.56 0.95 -1.26
CA ARG A 94 13.10 1.09 -2.64
C ARG A 94 11.58 1.23 -2.72
N GLU A 95 10.83 0.35 -2.07
CA GLU A 95 9.37 0.36 -2.06
C GLU A 95 8.81 1.65 -1.45
N VAL A 96 9.37 2.08 -0.30
CA VAL A 96 8.96 3.33 0.35
C VAL A 96 9.28 4.54 -0.54
N ALA A 97 10.46 4.58 -1.17
CA ALA A 97 10.83 5.66 -2.07
C ALA A 97 9.92 5.72 -3.31
N ASN A 98 9.66 4.58 -3.94
CA ASN A 98 8.75 4.47 -5.08
C ASN A 98 7.35 4.95 -4.72
N TYR A 99 6.79 4.49 -3.61
CA TYR A 99 5.46 4.91 -3.17
C TYR A 99 5.38 6.43 -2.93
N LYS A 100 6.39 7.00 -2.26
CA LYS A 100 6.45 8.44 -1.99
C LYS A 100 6.52 9.26 -3.28
N ALA A 101 7.36 8.85 -4.23
CA ALA A 101 7.49 9.54 -5.52
C ALA A 101 6.18 9.50 -6.32
N ARG A 102 5.42 8.39 -6.27
CA ARG A 102 4.10 8.30 -6.90
C ARG A 102 3.08 9.25 -6.27
N VAL A 103 3.05 9.33 -4.94
CA VAL A 103 2.17 10.27 -4.22
C VAL A 103 2.54 11.72 -4.55
N GLU A 104 3.83 12.04 -4.58
CA GLU A 104 4.31 13.38 -4.96
C GLU A 104 3.87 13.75 -6.38
N ALA A 105 4.10 12.86 -7.35
CA ALA A 105 3.66 13.05 -8.74
C ALA A 105 2.14 13.23 -8.83
N GLU A 106 1.36 12.45 -8.08
CA GLU A 106 -0.09 12.63 -8.00
C GLU A 106 -0.48 14.02 -7.47
N VAL A 107 0.12 14.46 -6.37
CA VAL A 107 -0.20 15.78 -5.78
C VAL A 107 0.16 16.91 -6.73
N LEU A 108 1.34 16.86 -7.35
CA LEU A 108 1.78 17.88 -8.29
C LEU A 108 0.97 17.86 -9.60
N SER A 109 0.43 16.70 -10.01
CA SER A 109 -0.41 16.58 -11.21
C SER A 109 -1.72 17.38 -11.08
N GLN A 110 -2.24 17.50 -9.86
CA GLN A 110 -3.48 18.22 -9.55
C GLN A 110 -3.35 19.74 -9.70
N ALA A 111 -2.11 20.25 -9.77
CA ALA A 111 -1.82 21.67 -9.99
C ALA A 111 -1.54 22.01 -11.47
N GLN A 112 -1.58 21.03 -12.36
CA GLN A 112 -1.28 21.24 -13.78
C GLN A 112 -2.46 21.89 -14.52
N PRO A 113 -2.20 22.70 -15.56
CA PRO A 113 -3.24 23.44 -16.28
C PRO A 113 -4.07 22.59 -17.25
N ASP A 114 -3.60 21.39 -17.61
CA ASP A 114 -4.24 20.51 -18.57
C ASP A 114 -3.95 19.02 -18.29
N ASP A 115 -4.78 18.14 -18.87
CA ASP A 115 -4.70 16.70 -18.67
C ASP A 115 -3.37 16.13 -19.18
N VAL A 116 -2.81 16.68 -20.26
CA VAL A 116 -1.55 16.18 -20.85
C VAL A 116 -0.38 16.37 -19.90
N SER A 117 -0.23 17.57 -19.34
CA SER A 117 0.83 17.87 -18.37
C SER A 117 0.63 17.13 -17.05
N ALA A 118 -0.62 16.94 -16.60
CA ALA A 118 -0.95 16.11 -15.45
C ALA A 118 -0.53 14.65 -15.65
N ASP A 119 -0.90 14.04 -16.78
CA ASP A 119 -0.61 12.65 -17.11
C ASP A 119 0.89 12.42 -17.26
N MET A 120 1.60 13.32 -17.95
CA MET A 120 3.06 13.26 -18.08
C MET A 120 3.76 13.24 -16.72
N LEU A 121 3.26 14.03 -15.77
CA LEU A 121 3.84 14.05 -14.42
C LEU A 121 3.57 12.76 -13.66
N ARG A 122 2.33 12.24 -13.72
CA ARG A 122 2.00 10.94 -13.11
C ARG A 122 2.84 9.81 -13.68
N ALA A 123 3.04 9.78 -15.01
CA ALA A 123 3.83 8.78 -15.71
C ALA A 123 5.34 8.87 -15.43
N SER A 124 5.83 10.02 -14.95
CA SER A 124 7.25 10.21 -14.59
C SER A 124 7.65 9.54 -13.27
N ALA A 125 6.67 9.17 -12.43
CA ALA A 125 6.95 8.49 -11.17
C ALA A 125 7.45 7.05 -11.43
N PRO A 126 8.36 6.53 -10.58
CA PRO A 126 8.78 5.14 -10.65
C PRO A 126 7.60 4.15 -10.55
N GLU A 127 7.67 3.07 -11.31
CA GLU A 127 6.72 1.95 -11.26
C GLU A 127 7.30 0.81 -10.43
N ALA A 128 6.50 0.29 -9.49
CA ALA A 128 6.94 -0.80 -8.62
C ALA A 128 7.15 -2.11 -9.40
N ARG A 129 6.45 -2.26 -10.54
CA ARG A 129 6.54 -3.40 -11.47
C ARG A 129 7.34 -3.08 -12.72
N ALA A 130 8.56 -2.55 -12.57
CA ALA A 130 9.40 -2.18 -13.71
C ALA A 130 9.64 -3.35 -14.71
N GLU A 131 9.65 -4.60 -14.23
CA GLU A 131 9.91 -5.79 -15.05
C GLU A 131 8.67 -6.30 -15.85
N ILE A 132 7.49 -5.70 -15.67
CA ILE A 132 6.23 -6.11 -16.34
C ILE A 132 5.80 -5.06 -17.39
N LEU A 133 6.75 -4.24 -17.88
CA LEU A 133 6.45 -3.15 -18.81
C LEU A 133 6.30 -3.58 -20.29
N GLU A 134 6.41 -4.87 -20.62
CA GLU A 134 6.18 -5.33 -21.99
C GLU A 134 4.67 -5.32 -22.33
N PRO A 135 4.25 -4.70 -23.45
CA PRO A 135 2.89 -4.87 -23.92
C PRO A 135 2.69 -6.33 -24.33
N VAL A 136 1.55 -6.91 -23.95
CA VAL A 136 1.08 -8.17 -24.53
C VAL A 136 1.08 -8.00 -26.05
N PRO A 137 1.84 -8.80 -26.82
CA PRO A 137 1.81 -8.69 -28.26
C PRO A 137 0.37 -8.90 -28.74
N LEU A 138 -0.18 -7.90 -29.42
CA LEU A 138 -1.45 -8.01 -30.12
C LEU A 138 -1.22 -8.95 -31.30
N ASN A 139 -1.56 -10.23 -31.12
CA ASN A 139 -1.72 -11.17 -32.22
C ASN A 139 -3.01 -10.89 -32.98
#